data_AF-A0A7Y5VE45-F1
#
_entry.id   AF-A0A7Y5VE45-F1
#
_cell.length_a   1.000
_cell.length_b   1.000
_cell.length_c   1.000
_cell.angle_alpha   90.00
_cell.angle_beta   90.00
_cell.angle_gamma   90.00
#
_symmetry.space_group_name_H-M   'P 1'
#
loop_
_entity.id
_entity.type
_entity.pdbx_description
1 polymer ?
#
loop_
_entity_poly.entity_id
_entity_poly.type
_entity_poly.pdbx_seq_one_letter_code
_entity_poly.pdbx_strand_id
1 'polypeptide(L)'
;MKVPLLLLTVAAGIMLHACGTKSEEKTSETAPAKSPYTQEQLLLQDSLWTGIMAVHDSVMPKTSEINRLSQRFKKELKENPKLDVATKSQLITVLEFLEQSDASMFDWMNNLKQINNLRKAEMPHEEIVSYLLQEKAAIITVRDAMLTSLDAGRKLMEQHKMKW
;
A
#
# COMPACT_ATOMS: atom_id res chain seq x y z
N MET A 1 40.59 -30.98 38.48
CA MET A 1 41.57 -32.08 38.72
C MET A 1 40.87 -33.40 38.43
N LYS A 2 41.45 -34.27 37.59
CA LYS A 2 41.09 -35.69 37.30
C LYS A 2 39.61 -36.08 37.09
N VAL A 3 39.31 -36.67 35.92
CA VAL A 3 38.06 -37.37 35.57
C VAL A 3 38.22 -38.87 35.90
N PRO A 4 37.14 -39.58 36.29
CA PRO A 4 36.61 -40.72 35.49
C PRO A 4 35.07 -40.64 35.41
N LEU A 5 34.35 -40.97 34.31
CA LEU A 5 34.36 -42.12 33.40
C LEU A 5 34.09 -43.46 34.09
N LEU A 6 32.88 -44.00 33.89
CA LEU A 6 32.53 -45.38 34.24
C LEU A 6 31.43 -45.89 33.28
N LEU A 7 31.73 -46.95 32.52
CA LEU A 7 30.76 -47.71 31.73
C LEU A 7 30.34 -48.96 32.51
N LEU A 8 29.11 -49.46 32.32
CA LEU A 8 28.87 -50.90 32.14
C LEU A 8 27.47 -51.21 31.54
N THR A 9 27.48 -51.95 30.42
CA THR A 9 26.59 -53.06 29.98
C THR A 9 25.17 -53.20 30.58
N VAL A 10 24.07 -53.17 29.81
CA VAL A 10 23.56 -54.16 28.81
C VAL A 10 22.79 -55.36 29.41
N ALA A 11 21.52 -55.51 28.99
CA ALA A 11 20.69 -56.72 29.00
C ALA A 11 19.64 -56.62 27.87
N ALA A 12 19.10 -57.74 27.34
CA ALA A 12 18.30 -57.74 26.10
C ALA A 12 17.18 -58.80 26.01
N GLY A 13 16.19 -58.54 25.13
CA GLY A 13 15.04 -59.39 24.75
C GLY A 13 13.91 -58.49 24.18
N ILE A 14 13.28 -58.66 23.00
CA ILE A 14 13.01 -59.83 22.13
C ILE A 14 12.08 -60.83 22.85
N MET A 15 10.82 -61.10 22.45
CA MET A 15 9.99 -60.74 21.28
C MET A 15 8.57 -60.26 21.76
N LEU A 16 7.42 -60.21 21.05
CA LEU A 16 6.93 -60.77 19.78
C LEU A 16 6.02 -59.76 19.00
N HIS A 17 4.90 -60.21 18.39
CA HIS A 17 4.00 -59.42 17.52
C HIS A 17 2.59 -59.20 18.13
N ALA A 18 1.95 -58.09 17.74
CA ALA A 18 0.51 -58.00 17.50
C ALA A 18 0.27 -57.19 16.21
N CYS A 19 -0.69 -57.61 15.37
CA CYS A 19 -0.91 -57.01 14.05
C CYS A 19 -2.05 -55.97 14.08
N GLY A 20 -1.83 -54.77 13.53
CA GLY A 20 -2.81 -53.69 13.50
C GLY A 20 -2.69 -52.83 12.23
N THR A 21 -3.61 -53.04 11.30
CA THR A 21 -4.00 -52.20 10.15
C THR A 21 -3.09 -51.03 9.74
N LYS A 22 -2.57 -51.10 8.49
CA LYS A 22 -2.00 -49.94 7.77
C LYS A 22 -2.94 -48.72 7.85
N SER A 23 -2.40 -47.62 8.35
CA SER A 23 -2.80 -46.26 7.97
C SER A 23 -1.60 -45.60 7.32
N GLU A 24 -1.63 -45.42 6.00
CA GLU A 24 -0.58 -44.66 5.29
C GLU A 24 -0.84 -43.17 5.49
N GLU A 25 -0.36 -42.64 6.61
CA GLU A 25 -0.30 -41.20 6.86
C GLU A 25 0.68 -40.57 5.86
N LYS A 26 0.15 -40.14 4.71
CA LYS A 26 0.88 -39.30 3.77
C LYS A 26 1.12 -37.94 4.40
N THR A 27 2.24 -37.79 5.09
CA THR A 27 2.92 -36.50 5.28
C THR A 27 3.28 -35.92 3.92
N SER A 28 2.30 -35.24 3.32
CA SER A 28 2.48 -34.47 2.09
C SER A 28 3.23 -33.18 2.42
N GLU A 29 4.50 -33.32 2.81
CA GLU A 29 5.48 -32.23 2.74
C GLU A 29 5.80 -31.93 1.27
N THR A 30 4.79 -31.40 0.56
CA THR A 30 5.02 -30.57 -0.62
C THR A 30 5.77 -29.34 -0.15
N ALA A 31 7.10 -29.42 -0.21
CA ALA A 31 7.99 -28.31 0.07
C ALA A 31 7.50 -27.06 -0.70
N PRO A 32 7.52 -25.86 -0.10
CA PRO A 32 7.02 -24.67 -0.75
C PRO A 32 7.75 -24.47 -2.08
N ALA A 33 6.97 -24.27 -3.15
CA ALA A 33 7.52 -24.10 -4.49
C ALA A 33 8.58 -22.98 -4.44
N LYS A 34 9.81 -23.31 -4.84
CA LYS A 34 10.93 -22.37 -4.77
C LYS A 34 10.60 -21.17 -5.65
N SER A 35 10.52 -20.00 -5.03
CA SER A 35 10.23 -18.74 -5.73
C SER A 35 11.24 -18.51 -6.86
N PRO A 36 10.83 -18.00 -8.03
CA PRO A 36 11.75 -17.66 -9.12
C PRO A 36 12.68 -16.47 -8.78
N TYR A 37 12.41 -15.76 -7.68
CA TYR A 37 13.20 -14.61 -7.21
C TYR A 37 14.22 -14.99 -6.15
N THR A 38 15.40 -14.37 -6.16
CA THR A 38 16.36 -14.47 -5.05
C THR A 38 15.87 -13.70 -3.82
N GLN A 39 16.45 -14.00 -2.65
CA GLN A 39 16.09 -13.28 -1.41
C GLN A 39 16.39 -11.77 -1.49
N GLU A 40 17.46 -11.39 -2.18
CA GLU A 40 17.84 -10.00 -2.44
C GLU A 40 16.82 -9.31 -3.38
N GLN A 41 16.41 -9.99 -4.45
CA GLN A 41 15.37 -9.52 -5.37
C GLN A 41 14.02 -9.29 -4.67
N LEU A 42 13.64 -10.17 -3.75
CA LEU A 42 12.43 -10.00 -2.93
C LEU A 42 12.53 -8.76 -2.02
N LEU A 43 13.65 -8.61 -1.30
CA LEU A 43 13.89 -7.46 -0.41
C LEU A 43 13.88 -6.11 -1.15
N LEU A 44 14.44 -6.04 -2.35
CA LEU A 44 14.39 -4.83 -3.19
C LEU A 44 12.95 -4.49 -3.61
N GLN A 45 12.20 -5.48 -4.09
CA GLN A 45 10.80 -5.28 -4.48
C GLN A 45 9.92 -4.89 -3.28
N ASP A 46 10.11 -5.49 -2.11
CA ASP A 46 9.37 -5.16 -0.88
C ASP A 46 9.71 -3.73 -0.41
N SER A 47 10.98 -3.34 -0.43
CA SER A 47 11.44 -1.98 -0.12
C SER A 47 10.83 -0.93 -1.06
N LEU A 48 10.77 -1.23 -2.36
CA LEU A 48 10.11 -0.38 -3.35
C LEU A 48 8.60 -0.26 -3.07
N TRP A 49 7.91 -1.38 -2.82
CA TRP A 49 6.48 -1.39 -2.49
C TRP A 49 6.16 -0.62 -1.20
N THR A 50 6.91 -0.84 -0.12
CA THR A 50 6.82 -0.03 1.11
C THR A 50 7.05 1.44 0.83
N GLY A 51 7.99 1.79 -0.06
CA GLY A 51 8.24 3.15 -0.49
C GLY A 51 7.13 3.80 -1.34
N ILE A 52 6.24 3.02 -1.96
CA ILE A 52 5.03 3.50 -2.63
C ILE A 52 3.92 3.72 -1.59
N MET A 53 3.67 2.70 -0.76
CA MET A 53 2.61 2.74 0.28
C MET A 53 2.84 3.87 1.29
N ALA A 54 4.08 4.11 1.70
CA ALA A 54 4.43 5.23 2.59
C ALA A 54 4.09 6.62 1.99
N VAL A 55 4.06 6.76 0.66
CA VAL A 55 3.63 8.01 0.01
C VAL A 55 2.10 8.12 0.04
N HIS A 56 1.37 7.06 -0.32
CA HIS A 56 -0.09 6.97 -0.20
C HIS A 56 -0.56 7.30 1.24
N ASP A 57 -0.01 6.60 2.24
CA ASP A 57 -0.40 6.74 3.65
C ASP A 57 -0.13 8.17 4.18
N SER A 58 0.90 8.85 3.67
CA SER A 58 1.22 10.24 4.04
C SER A 58 0.16 11.27 3.61
N VAL A 59 -0.71 10.92 2.65
CA VAL A 59 -1.77 11.80 2.12
C VAL A 59 -3.19 11.29 2.34
N MET A 60 -3.42 10.02 2.68
CA MET A 60 -4.77 9.54 3.01
C MET A 60 -5.52 10.36 4.08
N PRO A 61 -4.88 10.90 5.15
CA PRO A 61 -5.56 11.82 6.08
C PRO A 61 -6.09 13.10 5.42
N LYS A 62 -5.49 13.54 4.30
CA LYS A 62 -5.76 14.80 3.61
C LYS A 62 -7.03 14.78 2.76
N THR A 63 -7.47 13.62 2.27
CA THR A 63 -8.77 13.43 1.60
C THR A 63 -9.93 13.97 2.45
N SER A 64 -9.85 13.88 3.79
CA SER A 64 -10.85 14.47 4.70
C SER A 64 -10.88 16.01 4.68
N GLU A 65 -9.75 16.65 4.40
CA GLU A 65 -9.64 18.11 4.26
C GLU A 65 -10.03 18.58 2.87
N ILE A 66 -9.65 17.84 1.82
CA ILE A 66 -10.06 18.10 0.43
C ILE A 66 -11.58 18.10 0.35
N ASN A 67 -12.23 17.04 0.84
CA ASN A 67 -13.69 16.95 0.86
C ASN A 67 -14.34 18.08 1.68
N ARG A 68 -13.75 18.49 2.81
CA ARG A 68 -14.27 19.63 3.61
C ARG A 68 -14.22 20.94 2.83
N LEU A 69 -13.11 21.23 2.14
CA LEU A 69 -12.96 22.42 1.31
C LEU A 69 -13.89 22.39 0.09
N SER A 70 -13.99 21.26 -0.61
CA SER A 70 -14.90 21.11 -1.75
C SER A 70 -16.36 21.33 -1.36
N GLN A 71 -16.82 20.77 -0.23
CA GLN A 71 -18.17 21.03 0.27
C GLN A 71 -18.37 22.49 0.71
N ARG A 72 -17.34 23.14 1.28
CA ARG A 72 -17.39 24.57 1.62
C ARG A 72 -17.53 25.46 0.38
N PHE A 73 -16.78 25.19 -0.68
CA PHE A 73 -16.87 25.96 -1.93
C PHE A 73 -18.18 25.69 -2.68
N LYS A 74 -18.64 24.43 -2.75
CA LYS A 74 -19.97 24.08 -3.27
C LYS A 74 -21.10 24.79 -2.51
N LYS A 75 -20.96 24.95 -1.18
CA LYS A 75 -21.91 25.71 -0.35
C LYS A 75 -21.87 27.20 -0.66
N GLU A 76 -20.69 27.82 -0.69
CA GLU A 76 -20.54 29.26 -0.97
C GLU A 76 -21.09 29.62 -2.37
N LEU A 77 -20.75 28.83 -3.40
CA LEU A 77 -21.24 28.98 -4.77
C LEU A 77 -22.78 28.87 -4.90
N LYS A 78 -23.44 28.19 -3.96
CA LYS A 78 -24.90 27.97 -3.94
C LYS A 78 -25.64 29.01 -3.09
N GLU A 79 -25.10 29.36 -1.93
CA GLU A 79 -25.79 30.20 -0.92
C GLU A 79 -25.48 31.68 -1.07
N ASN A 80 -24.42 32.06 -1.80
CA ASN A 80 -24.01 33.45 -2.01
C ASN A 80 -24.19 33.89 -3.47
N PRO A 81 -25.41 34.24 -3.91
CA PRO A 81 -25.68 34.70 -5.28
C PRO A 81 -25.12 36.11 -5.57
N LYS A 82 -24.41 36.73 -4.63
CA LYS A 82 -23.77 38.05 -4.76
C LYS A 82 -22.25 37.99 -4.92
N LEU A 83 -21.67 36.78 -5.01
CA LEU A 83 -20.28 36.60 -5.42
C LEU A 83 -20.04 37.28 -6.78
N ASP A 84 -18.98 38.05 -6.88
CA ASP A 84 -18.54 38.59 -8.17
C ASP A 84 -18.01 37.48 -9.09
N VAL A 85 -17.90 37.79 -10.38
CA VAL A 85 -17.53 36.81 -11.42
C VAL A 85 -16.11 36.26 -11.22
N ALA A 86 -15.17 37.05 -10.69
CA ALA A 86 -13.79 36.60 -10.48
C ALA A 86 -13.70 35.66 -9.27
N THR A 87 -14.30 36.01 -8.14
CA THR A 87 -14.39 35.15 -6.95
C THR A 87 -15.13 33.85 -7.27
N LYS A 88 -16.24 33.92 -8.02
CA LYS A 88 -16.98 32.73 -8.48
C LYS A 88 -16.12 31.82 -9.36
N SER A 89 -15.34 32.39 -10.28
CA SER A 89 -14.41 31.65 -11.14
C SER A 89 -13.31 30.96 -10.33
N GLN A 90 -12.66 31.69 -9.41
CA GLN A 90 -11.65 31.13 -8.50
C GLN A 90 -12.17 29.93 -7.69
N LEU A 91 -13.38 30.06 -7.12
CA LEU A 91 -14.03 28.99 -6.36
C LEU A 91 -14.30 27.74 -7.21
N ILE A 92 -14.70 27.90 -8.47
CA ILE A 92 -14.92 26.79 -9.39
C ILE A 92 -13.59 26.11 -9.74
N THR A 93 -12.57 26.86 -10.16
CA THR A 93 -11.27 26.28 -10.56
C THR A 93 -10.57 25.55 -9.40
N VAL A 94 -10.61 26.09 -8.17
CA VAL A 94 -9.99 25.41 -7.02
C VAL A 94 -10.84 24.23 -6.54
N LEU A 95 -12.17 24.28 -6.65
CA LEU A 95 -13.04 23.13 -6.42
C LEU A 95 -12.76 21.99 -7.40
N GLU A 96 -12.66 22.29 -8.70
CA GLU A 96 -12.33 21.32 -9.75
C GLU A 96 -10.97 20.66 -9.48
N PHE A 97 -9.96 21.44 -9.08
CA PHE A 97 -8.63 20.91 -8.77
C PHE A 97 -8.62 20.06 -7.48
N LEU A 98 -9.36 20.45 -6.43
CA LEU A 98 -9.55 19.64 -5.23
C LEU A 98 -10.18 18.29 -5.57
N GLU A 99 -11.31 18.28 -6.28
CA GLU A 99 -12.05 17.05 -6.60
C GLU A 99 -11.29 16.16 -7.59
N GLN A 100 -10.60 16.74 -8.58
CA GLN A 100 -9.70 15.99 -9.46
C GLN A 100 -8.53 15.36 -8.68
N SER A 101 -7.96 16.04 -7.68
CA SER A 101 -6.85 15.48 -6.89
C SER A 101 -7.26 14.31 -5.99
N ASP A 102 -8.49 14.29 -5.47
CA ASP A 102 -9.05 13.15 -4.72
C ASP A 102 -9.41 11.98 -5.66
N ALA A 103 -10.01 12.29 -6.82
CA ALA A 103 -10.30 11.30 -7.85
C ALA A 103 -9.03 10.60 -8.36
N SER A 104 -7.95 11.35 -8.60
CA SER A 104 -6.67 10.76 -9.05
C SER A 104 -6.02 9.82 -8.02
N MET A 105 -6.29 9.97 -6.72
CA MET A 105 -5.90 8.98 -5.71
C MET A 105 -6.69 7.68 -5.85
N PHE A 106 -8.02 7.80 -6.01
CA PHE A 106 -8.90 6.64 -6.20
C PHE A 106 -8.58 5.90 -7.50
N ASP A 107 -8.42 6.62 -8.62
CA ASP A 107 -8.06 6.07 -9.92
C ASP A 107 -6.70 5.37 -9.88
N TRP A 108 -5.71 5.96 -9.21
CA TRP A 108 -4.40 5.32 -9.01
C TRP A 108 -4.53 4.01 -8.21
N MET A 109 -5.22 4.03 -7.07
CA MET A 109 -5.45 2.83 -6.24
C MET A 109 -6.22 1.72 -6.97
N ASN A 110 -7.16 2.07 -7.85
CA ASN A 110 -7.92 1.11 -8.66
C ASN A 110 -7.07 0.43 -9.75
N ASN A 111 -6.06 1.14 -10.29
CA ASN A 111 -5.19 0.62 -11.34
C ASN A 111 -3.91 -0.07 -10.80
N LEU A 112 -3.55 0.19 -9.54
CA LEU A 112 -2.36 -0.36 -8.88
C LEU A 112 -2.38 -1.90 -8.81
N LYS A 113 -1.48 -2.53 -9.56
CA LYS A 113 -1.26 -3.99 -9.52
C LYS A 113 -0.54 -4.35 -8.23
N GLN A 114 -1.23 -5.08 -7.36
CA GLN A 114 -0.66 -5.63 -6.12
C GLN A 114 0.61 -6.44 -6.40
N ILE A 115 1.71 -6.14 -5.69
CA ILE A 115 3.02 -6.80 -5.83
C ILE A 115 2.94 -8.34 -5.81
N ASN A 116 2.07 -8.89 -4.96
CA ASN A 116 1.87 -10.33 -4.86
C ASN A 116 1.20 -10.95 -6.09
N ASN A 117 0.45 -10.17 -6.89
CA ASN A 117 -0.13 -10.65 -8.14
C ASN A 117 0.91 -10.63 -9.28
N LEU A 118 1.81 -9.63 -9.30
CA LEU A 118 2.96 -9.60 -10.23
C LEU A 118 3.88 -10.81 -9.98
N ARG A 119 4.18 -11.08 -8.71
CA ARG A 119 5.00 -12.24 -8.29
C ARG A 119 4.36 -13.58 -8.66
N LYS A 120 3.04 -13.73 -8.48
CA LYS A 120 2.26 -14.93 -8.88
C LYS A 120 2.15 -15.13 -10.40
N ALA A 121 2.27 -14.05 -11.18
CA ALA A 121 2.34 -14.11 -12.63
C ALA A 121 3.76 -14.41 -13.15
N GLU A 122 4.72 -14.68 -12.25
CA GLU A 122 6.13 -14.96 -12.55
C GLU A 122 6.81 -13.88 -13.42
N MET A 123 6.33 -12.62 -13.30
CA MET A 123 6.87 -11.46 -14.01
C MET A 123 8.37 -11.28 -13.69
N PRO A 124 9.25 -11.08 -14.69
CA PRO A 124 10.68 -10.91 -14.48
C PRO A 124 11.02 -9.83 -13.44
N HIS A 125 12.08 -10.05 -12.65
CA HIS A 125 12.45 -9.15 -11.54
C HIS A 125 12.58 -7.68 -12.00
N GLU A 126 13.26 -7.44 -13.12
CA GLU A 126 13.47 -6.11 -13.70
C GLU A 126 12.16 -5.43 -14.13
N GLU A 127 11.18 -6.20 -14.61
CA GLU A 127 9.85 -5.68 -14.97
C GLU A 127 9.07 -5.28 -13.72
N ILE A 128 9.13 -6.09 -12.66
CA ILE A 128 8.54 -5.73 -11.36
C ILE A 128 9.20 -4.47 -10.79
N VAL A 129 10.54 -4.36 -10.82
CA VAL A 129 11.27 -3.18 -10.35
C VAL A 129 10.92 -1.95 -11.18
N SER A 130 10.90 -2.05 -12.51
CA SER A 130 10.51 -0.96 -13.42
C SER A 130 9.08 -0.49 -13.15
N TYR A 131 8.15 -1.42 -13.00
CA TYR A 131 6.75 -1.12 -12.65
C TYR A 131 6.64 -0.40 -11.30
N LEU A 132 7.28 -0.91 -10.25
CA LEU A 132 7.25 -0.28 -8.91
C LEU A 132 7.88 1.12 -8.91
N LEU A 133 8.90 1.38 -9.72
CA LEU A 133 9.48 2.71 -9.89
C LEU A 133 8.55 3.68 -10.62
N GLN A 134 7.80 3.21 -11.63
CA GLN A 134 6.77 3.99 -12.33
C GLN A 134 5.60 4.34 -11.39
N GLU A 135 5.10 3.36 -10.64
CA GLU A 135 4.03 3.58 -9.66
C GLU A 135 4.46 4.52 -8.52
N LYS A 136 5.73 4.46 -8.11
CA LYS A 136 6.30 5.40 -7.15
C LYS A 136 6.30 6.85 -7.67
N ALA A 137 6.56 7.06 -8.96
CA ALA A 137 6.45 8.38 -9.59
C ALA A 137 4.99 8.83 -9.74
N ALA A 138 4.07 7.92 -10.04
CA ALA A 138 2.64 8.19 -10.12
C ALA A 138 2.07 8.65 -8.76
N ILE A 139 2.30 7.92 -7.67
CA ILE A 139 1.80 8.30 -6.34
C ILE A 139 2.45 9.57 -5.79
N ILE A 140 3.70 9.87 -6.19
CA ILE A 140 4.34 11.18 -5.91
C ILE A 140 3.61 12.31 -6.64
N THR A 141 3.19 12.09 -7.89
CA THR A 141 2.44 13.08 -8.67
C THR A 141 1.05 13.33 -8.08
N VAL A 142 0.35 12.26 -7.64
CA VAL A 142 -0.93 12.36 -6.91
C VAL A 142 -0.75 13.10 -5.58
N ARG A 143 0.27 12.74 -4.79
CA ARG A 143 0.63 13.43 -3.53
C ARG A 143 0.76 14.94 -3.74
N ASP A 144 1.51 15.35 -4.76
CA ASP A 144 1.81 16.76 -5.00
C ASP A 144 0.60 17.52 -5.55
N ALA A 145 -0.27 16.86 -6.35
CA ALA A 145 -1.57 17.41 -6.72
C ALA A 145 -2.47 17.66 -5.49
N MET A 146 -2.62 16.67 -4.60
CA MET A 146 -3.40 16.79 -3.36
C MET A 146 -2.84 17.85 -2.39
N LEU A 147 -1.51 18.00 -2.31
CA LEU A 147 -0.88 19.04 -1.48
C LEU A 147 -1.10 20.44 -2.06
N THR A 148 -1.02 20.58 -3.38
CA THR A 148 -1.17 21.87 -4.07
C THR A 148 -2.62 22.33 -4.14
N SER A 149 -3.57 21.41 -4.34
CA SER A 149 -5.01 21.72 -4.31
C SER A 149 -5.47 22.18 -2.93
N LEU A 150 -4.95 21.56 -1.86
CA LEU A 150 -5.16 22.00 -0.48
C LEU A 150 -4.55 23.36 -0.18
N ASP A 151 -3.32 23.63 -0.62
CA ASP A 151 -2.68 24.95 -0.46
C ASP A 151 -3.49 26.06 -1.16
N ALA A 152 -3.92 25.82 -2.40
CA ALA A 152 -4.82 26.72 -3.13
C ALA A 152 -6.16 26.93 -2.40
N GLY A 153 -6.77 25.85 -1.90
CA GLY A 153 -8.02 25.91 -1.13
C GLY A 153 -7.90 26.72 0.16
N ARG A 154 -6.84 26.52 0.95
CA ARG A 154 -6.58 27.31 2.17
C ARG A 154 -6.37 28.79 1.86
N LYS A 155 -5.56 29.10 0.85
CA LYS A 155 -5.32 30.49 0.41
C LYS A 155 -6.60 31.18 -0.05
N LEU A 156 -7.48 30.48 -0.76
CA LEU A 156 -8.76 31.03 -1.21
C LEU A 156 -9.73 31.27 -0.03
N MET A 157 -9.76 30.36 0.96
CA MET A 157 -10.50 30.57 2.21
C MET A 157 -10.03 31.83 2.96
N GLU A 158 -8.71 32.03 3.07
CA GLU A 158 -8.10 33.18 3.74
C GLU A 158 -8.38 34.50 3.00
N GLN A 159 -8.15 34.53 1.69
CA GLN A 159 -8.38 35.70 0.82
C GLN A 159 -9.81 36.25 0.94
N HIS A 160 -10.79 35.34 0.91
CA HIS A 160 -12.22 35.68 1.00
C HIS A 160 -12.78 35.64 2.43
N LYS A 161 -11.91 35.49 3.44
CA LYS A 161 -12.24 35.48 4.88
C LYS A 161 -13.34 34.48 5.25
N MET A 162 -13.36 33.33 4.56
CA MET A 162 -14.32 32.26 4.77
C MET A 162 -14.07 31.56 6.09
N LYS A 163 -15.15 31.09 6.73
CA LYS A 163 -15.06 30.31 7.98
C LYS A 163 -14.93 28.82 7.67
N TRP A 164 -13.97 28.18 8.34
CA TRP A 164 -13.87 26.72 8.43
C TRP A 164 -15.13 26.09 9.04
#